data_AF-A0A8J6BBI4-F1
#
_entry.id   AF-A0A8J6BBI4-F1
#
_cell.length_a   1.000
_cell.length_b   1.000
_cell.length_c   1.000
_cell.angle_alpha   90.00
_cell.angle_beta   90.00
_cell.angle_gamma   90.00
#
_symmetry.space_group_name_H-M   'P 1'
#
loop_
_entity.id
_entity.type
_entity.pdbx_description
1 polymer ?
#
loop_
_entity_poly.entity_id
_entity_poly.type
_entity_poly.pdbx_seq_one_letter_code
_entity_poly.pdbx_strand_id
1 'polypeptide(L)'
;YIVFEGEEGQDAGGLLREWYMIISREMFNPMYALFRTSPGDRVTYTINPSSHCNPNHLSYFKFVGRIVAKAVYDNRLLECYFTRSFYKHILGKSVRYTDMESEDYHFYQGLVYLLENDVSTLGYDLTFSTEVNE
;
A
#
# COMPACT_ATOMS: atom_id res chain seq x y z
N TYR A 1 -5.88 0.72 26.54
CA TYR A 1 -5.47 1.93 27.29
C TYR A 1 -4.06 2.24 26.85
N ILE A 2 -3.80 3.47 26.40
CA ILE A 2 -2.48 3.93 25.95
C ILE A 2 -1.93 4.86 27.02
N VAL A 3 -0.65 4.70 27.34
CA VAL A 3 0.12 5.57 28.23
C VAL A 3 1.38 5.95 27.47
N PHE A 4 1.64 7.25 27.35
CA PHE A 4 2.91 7.74 26.84
C PHE A 4 3.90 7.80 28.00
N GLU A 5 5.05 7.17 27.83
CA GLU A 5 6.06 7.07 28.88
C GLU A 5 6.56 8.48 29.24
N GLY A 6 6.51 8.83 30.53
CA GLY A 6 6.92 10.15 31.03
C GLY A 6 5.88 11.26 30.87
N GLU A 7 4.66 10.96 30.41
CA GLU A 7 3.57 11.94 30.27
C GLU A 7 2.37 11.57 31.15
N GLU A 8 1.91 12.53 31.97
CA GLU A 8 0.66 12.38 32.73
C GLU A 8 -0.55 12.65 31.81
N GLY A 9 -1.09 11.58 31.25
CA GLY A 9 -2.29 11.64 30.42
C GLY A 9 -3.58 11.70 31.25
N GLN A 10 -4.37 12.77 31.10
CA GLN A 10 -5.67 12.92 31.78
C GLN A 10 -6.86 12.41 30.94
N ASP A 11 -6.81 12.54 29.61
CA ASP A 11 -7.89 12.12 28.70
C ASP A 11 -7.54 10.86 27.91
N ALA A 12 -8.04 9.71 28.36
CA ALA A 12 -7.83 8.42 27.69
C ALA A 12 -8.32 8.38 26.23
N GLY A 13 -9.32 9.20 25.87
CA GLY A 13 -9.85 9.30 24.51
C GLY A 13 -8.92 10.03 23.55
N GLY A 14 -8.41 11.19 23.99
CA GLY A 14 -7.41 12.00 23.28
C GLY A 14 -6.12 11.23 23.01
N LEU A 15 -5.57 10.56 24.04
CA LEU A 15 -4.31 9.79 23.90
C LEU A 15 -4.44 8.65 22.89
N LEU A 16 -5.59 7.97 22.85
CA LEU A 16 -5.80 6.90 21.87
C LEU A 16 -5.86 7.46 20.44
N ARG A 17 -6.52 8.61 20.23
CA ARG A 17 -6.56 9.27 18.93
C ARG A 17 -5.17 9.71 18.49
N GLU A 18 -4.40 10.32 19.38
CA GLU A 18 -3.03 10.73 19.13
C GLU A 18 -2.12 9.55 18.79
N TRP A 19 -2.23 8.45 19.55
CA TRP A 19 -1.50 7.23 19.26
C TRP A 19 -1.79 6.69 17.86
N TYR A 20 -3.05 6.67 17.43
CA TYR A 20 -3.42 6.25 16.07
C TYR A 20 -2.82 7.16 14.99
N MET A 21 -2.75 8.47 15.25
CA MET A 21 -2.11 9.42 14.33
C MET A 21 -0.60 9.16 14.22
N ILE A 22 0.10 9.02 15.34
CA ILE A 22 1.55 8.76 15.38
C ILE A 22 1.87 7.43 14.70
N ILE A 23 1.19 6.36 15.09
CA ILE A 23 1.46 5.04 14.52
C ILE A 23 1.09 4.99 13.04
N SER A 24 0.05 5.71 12.60
CA SER A 24 -0.26 5.79 11.17
C SER A 24 0.90 6.38 10.37
N ARG A 25 1.63 7.37 10.88
CA ARG A 25 2.81 7.93 10.17
C ARG A 25 3.99 6.98 10.21
N GLU A 26 4.25 6.37 11.37
CA GLU A 26 5.37 5.43 11.54
C GLU A 26 5.24 4.16 10.69
N MET A 27 4.01 3.66 10.46
CA MET A 27 3.79 2.50 9.58
C MET A 27 4.26 2.74 8.14
N PHE A 28 4.35 4.00 7.68
CA PHE A 28 4.80 4.38 6.34
C PHE A 28 6.16 5.09 6.34
N ASN A 29 6.89 5.05 7.46
CA ASN A 29 8.22 5.62 7.55
C ASN A 29 9.18 4.83 6.62
N PRO A 30 9.87 5.49 5.67
CA PRO A 30 10.75 4.83 4.71
C PRO A 30 11.88 4.03 5.34
N MET A 31 12.27 4.35 6.59
CA MET A 31 13.32 3.64 7.32
C MET A 31 12.97 2.17 7.61
N TYR A 32 11.68 1.81 7.64
CA TYR A 32 11.26 0.42 7.81
C TYR A 32 11.19 -0.35 6.49
N ALA A 33 11.28 0.34 5.35
CA ALA A 33 11.20 -0.21 4.00
C ALA A 33 9.94 -1.03 3.69
N LEU A 34 8.83 -0.84 4.43
CA LEU A 34 7.61 -1.65 4.31
C LEU A 34 6.74 -1.21 3.13
N PHE A 35 6.49 0.09 3.02
CA PHE A 35 5.61 0.67 2.00
C PHE A 35 6.35 1.74 1.22
N ARG A 36 5.85 2.02 0.01
CA ARG A 36 6.29 3.11 -0.84
C ARG A 36 5.07 3.81 -1.43
N THR A 37 5.21 5.06 -1.83
CA THR A 37 4.17 5.77 -2.58
C THR A 37 3.98 5.11 -3.95
N SER A 38 2.73 5.04 -4.42
CA SER A 38 2.42 4.57 -5.78
C SER A 38 3.07 5.44 -6.85
N PRO A 39 3.50 4.89 -8.00
CA PRO A 39 4.03 5.69 -9.11
C PRO A 39 3.06 6.77 -9.62
N GLY A 40 1.76 6.46 -9.66
CA GLY A 40 0.72 7.35 -10.16
C GLY A 40 0.25 8.46 -9.20
N ASP A 41 0.56 8.35 -7.90
CA ASP A 41 0.13 9.34 -6.89
C ASP A 41 1.06 9.32 -5.66
N ARG A 42 1.36 10.52 -5.12
CA ARG A 42 2.14 10.72 -3.89
C ARG A 42 1.31 10.57 -2.62
N VAL A 43 -0.02 10.43 -2.72
CA VAL A 43 -0.91 10.28 -1.56
C VAL A 43 -1.09 8.81 -1.16
N THR A 44 -1.18 7.90 -2.14
CA THR A 44 -1.42 6.47 -1.86
C THR A 44 -0.15 5.66 -1.72
N TYR A 45 -0.21 4.64 -0.87
CA TYR A 45 0.88 3.72 -0.58
C TYR A 45 0.57 2.29 -1.04
N THR A 46 1.62 1.61 -1.49
CA THR A 46 1.63 0.19 -1.83
C THR A 46 2.79 -0.51 -1.12
N ILE A 47 2.79 -1.85 -1.09
CA ILE A 47 3.89 -2.63 -0.51
C ILE A 47 5.17 -2.32 -1.29
N ASN A 48 6.28 -2.13 -0.58
CA ASN A 48 7.59 -2.05 -1.19
C ASN A 48 8.06 -3.46 -1.59
N PRO A 49 8.27 -3.75 -2.88
CA PRO A 49 8.78 -5.06 -3.32
C PRO A 49 10.15 -5.39 -2.72
N SER A 50 10.96 -4.36 -2.45
CA SER A 50 12.27 -4.49 -1.82
C SER A 50 12.20 -4.58 -0.29
N SER A 51 11.02 -4.76 0.32
CA SER A 51 10.87 -4.81 1.79
C SER A 51 11.68 -5.93 2.46
N HIS A 52 12.08 -6.96 1.71
CA HIS A 52 12.96 -8.03 2.18
C HIS A 52 14.34 -7.54 2.65
N CYS A 53 14.75 -6.31 2.28
CA CYS A 53 15.96 -5.68 2.85
C CYS A 53 15.84 -5.47 4.36
N ASN A 54 14.62 -5.42 4.90
CA ASN A 54 14.35 -5.51 6.33
C ASN A 54 14.06 -6.99 6.70
N PRO A 55 14.93 -7.64 7.49
CA PRO A 55 14.79 -9.06 7.81
C PRO A 55 13.52 -9.40 8.58
N ASN A 56 12.88 -8.41 9.23
CA ASN A 56 11.67 -8.59 10.01
C ASN A 56 10.40 -8.19 9.25
N HIS A 57 10.48 -7.78 7.98
CA HIS A 57 9.37 -7.15 7.24
C HIS A 57 8.04 -7.92 7.31
N LEU A 58 8.06 -9.26 7.25
CA LEU A 58 6.84 -10.08 7.36
C LEU A 58 6.15 -9.94 8.72
N SER A 59 6.92 -9.88 9.81
CA SER A 59 6.39 -9.64 11.15
C SER A 59 5.78 -8.25 11.27
N TYR A 60 6.45 -7.25 10.68
CA TYR A 60 5.95 -5.88 10.62
C TYR A 60 4.67 -5.76 9.78
N PHE A 61 4.57 -6.40 8.61
CA PHE A 61 3.32 -6.42 7.84
C PHE A 61 2.19 -7.07 8.63
N LYS A 62 2.46 -8.17 9.35
CA LYS A 62 1.47 -8.80 10.22
C LYS A 62 1.01 -7.84 11.34
N PHE A 63 1.93 -7.05 11.90
CA PHE A 63 1.61 -6.04 12.90
C PHE A 63 0.77 -4.91 12.30
N VAL A 64 1.20 -4.32 11.18
CA VAL A 64 0.46 -3.27 10.45
C VAL A 64 -0.96 -3.73 10.12
N GLY A 65 -1.13 -4.95 9.62
CA GLY A 65 -2.45 -5.51 9.34
C GLY A 65 -3.35 -5.58 10.58
N ARG A 66 -2.79 -5.92 11.75
CA ARG A 66 -3.54 -5.88 13.03
C ARG A 66 -3.90 -4.46 13.43
N ILE A 67 -3.00 -3.49 13.26
CA ILE A 67 -3.27 -2.08 13.58
C ILE A 67 -4.39 -1.53 12.69
N VAL A 68 -4.35 -1.80 11.38
CA VAL A 68 -5.42 -1.41 10.45
C VAL A 68 -6.76 -2.02 10.86
N ALA A 69 -6.79 -3.34 11.12
CA ALA A 69 -8.01 -4.00 11.59
C ALA A 69 -8.52 -3.45 12.93
N LYS A 70 -7.60 -3.13 13.85
CA LYS A 70 -7.92 -2.61 15.18
C LYS A 70 -8.46 -1.17 15.10
N ALA A 71 -7.91 -0.32 14.24
CA ALA A 71 -8.44 1.02 14.00
C ALA A 71 -9.89 0.98 13.48
N VAL A 72 -10.17 0.09 12.52
CA VAL A 72 -11.54 -0.14 12.02
C VAL A 72 -12.46 -0.62 13.14
N TYR A 73 -12.02 -1.61 13.93
CA TYR A 73 -12.79 -2.13 15.07
C TYR A 73 -13.11 -1.05 16.12
N ASP A 74 -12.15 -0.16 16.39
CA ASP A 74 -12.32 0.93 17.37
C ASP A 74 -13.09 2.14 16.82
N ASN A 75 -13.51 2.11 15.54
CA ASN A 75 -14.05 3.25 14.83
C ASN A 75 -13.13 4.48 14.96
N ARG A 76 -11.86 4.28 14.59
CA ARG A 76 -10.79 5.27 14.58
C ARG A 76 -10.18 5.35 13.19
N LEU A 77 -9.85 6.58 12.79
CA LEU A 77 -9.23 6.85 11.49
C LEU A 77 -7.71 6.68 11.60
N LEU A 78 -7.10 6.20 10.53
CA LEU A 78 -5.66 6.23 10.31
C LEU A 78 -5.37 7.25 9.21
N GLU A 79 -4.32 8.06 9.37
CA GLU A 79 -3.85 8.97 8.31
C GLU A 79 -3.04 8.20 7.28
N CYS A 80 -3.68 7.23 6.61
CA CYS A 80 -3.05 6.44 5.58
C CYS A 80 -4.00 6.06 4.46
N TYR A 81 -3.50 6.09 3.24
CA TYR A 81 -4.27 5.77 2.04
C TYR A 81 -3.53 4.67 1.29
N PHE A 82 -4.16 3.52 1.15
CA PHE A 82 -3.67 2.46 0.28
C PHE A 82 -4.23 2.62 -1.13
N THR A 83 -3.59 1.96 -2.10
CA THR A 83 -4.06 1.93 -3.47
C THR A 83 -5.33 1.07 -3.62
N ARG A 84 -6.03 1.23 -4.75
CA ARG A 84 -7.29 0.53 -5.02
C ARG A 84 -7.11 -0.99 -5.03
N SER A 85 -6.03 -1.48 -5.64
CA SER A 85 -5.76 -2.92 -5.70
C SER A 85 -5.51 -3.50 -4.29
N PHE A 86 -4.85 -2.74 -3.42
CA PHE A 86 -4.60 -3.12 -2.03
C PHE A 86 -5.91 -3.32 -1.25
N TYR A 87 -6.86 -2.39 -1.36
CA TYR A 87 -8.18 -2.57 -0.76
C TYR A 87 -8.95 -3.74 -1.36
N LYS A 88 -8.82 -4.00 -2.67
CA LYS A 88 -9.43 -5.20 -3.29
C LYS A 88 -8.88 -6.49 -2.70
N HIS A 89 -7.58 -6.57 -2.41
CA HIS A 89 -6.99 -7.71 -1.72
C HIS A 89 -7.60 -7.93 -0.34
N ILE A 90 -7.76 -6.86 0.47
CA ILE A 90 -8.42 -6.95 1.79
C ILE A 90 -9.86 -7.47 1.65
N LEU A 91 -10.58 -7.00 0.64
CA LEU A 91 -11.97 -7.39 0.36
C LEU A 91 -12.12 -8.77 -0.32
N GLY A 92 -11.02 -9.46 -0.63
CA GLY A 92 -11.06 -10.72 -1.39
C GLY A 92 -11.61 -10.58 -2.81
N LYS A 93 -11.50 -9.38 -3.42
CA LYS A 93 -11.98 -9.11 -4.79
C LYS A 93 -10.86 -9.25 -5.79
N SER A 94 -11.16 -9.77 -6.99
CA SER A 94 -10.20 -9.87 -8.07
C SER A 94 -9.70 -8.49 -8.53
N VAL A 95 -8.37 -8.35 -8.58
CA VAL A 95 -7.69 -7.23 -9.24
C VAL A 95 -7.80 -7.40 -10.75
N ARG A 96 -8.03 -6.31 -11.48
CA ARG A 96 -8.16 -6.26 -12.94
C ARG A 96 -7.11 -5.32 -13.51
N TYR A 97 -6.77 -5.46 -14.80
CA TYR A 97 -5.81 -4.55 -15.45
C TYR A 97 -6.24 -3.06 -15.36
N THR A 98 -7.55 -2.79 -15.31
CA THR A 98 -8.11 -1.45 -15.12
C THR A 98 -7.76 -0.82 -13.77
N ASP A 99 -7.42 -1.61 -12.74
CA ASP A 99 -6.97 -1.04 -11.46
C ASP A 99 -5.57 -0.39 -11.59
N MET A 100 -4.80 -0.77 -12.61
CA MET A 100 -3.50 -0.19 -12.92
C MET A 100 -3.58 1.30 -13.22
N GLU A 101 -4.73 1.78 -13.73
CA GLU A 101 -4.97 3.21 -13.96
C GLU A 101 -4.70 4.05 -12.70
N SER A 102 -5.05 3.52 -11.52
CA SER A 102 -4.81 4.19 -10.23
C SER A 102 -3.43 3.91 -9.62
N GLU A 103 -2.73 2.88 -10.07
CA GLU A 103 -1.42 2.48 -9.53
C GLU A 103 -0.29 3.15 -10.32
N ASP A 104 -0.34 3.02 -11.64
CA ASP A 104 0.61 3.53 -12.62
C ASP A 104 -0.14 3.85 -13.93
N TYR A 105 -0.57 5.11 -14.04
CA TYR A 105 -1.31 5.59 -15.20
C TYR A 105 -0.53 5.42 -16.51
N HIS A 106 0.79 5.64 -16.50
CA HIS A 106 1.61 5.52 -17.71
C HIS A 106 1.71 4.07 -18.18
N PHE A 107 1.90 3.13 -17.27
CA PHE A 107 1.89 1.71 -17.61
C PHE A 107 0.50 1.26 -18.09
N TYR A 108 -0.57 1.74 -17.45
CA TYR A 108 -1.94 1.48 -17.89
C TYR A 108 -2.21 1.94 -19.33
N GLN A 109 -1.75 3.14 -19.72
CA GLN A 109 -1.88 3.62 -21.10
C GLN A 109 -1.20 2.69 -22.11
N GLY A 110 -0.03 2.12 -21.75
CA GLY A 110 0.64 1.11 -22.57
C GLY A 110 -0.19 -0.17 -22.73
N LEU A 111 -0.83 -0.64 -21.65
CA LEU A 111 -1.73 -1.80 -21.71
C LEU A 111 -2.97 -1.53 -22.57
N VAL A 112 -3.57 -0.35 -22.44
CA VAL A 112 -4.73 0.06 -23.26
C VAL A 112 -4.34 0.11 -24.73
N TYR A 113 -3.20 0.72 -25.06
CA TYR A 113 -2.69 0.75 -26.44
C TYR A 113 -2.51 -0.67 -27.00
N LEU A 114 -1.92 -1.58 -26.23
CA LEU A 114 -1.74 -2.98 -26.64
C LEU A 114 -3.08 -3.71 -26.86
N LEU A 115 -4.12 -3.38 -26.10
CA LEU A 115 -5.44 -4.01 -26.21
C LEU A 115 -6.29 -3.45 -27.36
N GLU A 116 -6.09 -2.18 -27.71
CA GLU A 116 -6.89 -1.47 -28.72
C GLU A 116 -6.30 -1.55 -30.14
N ASN A 117 -5.03 -1.96 -30.27
CA ASN A 117 -4.33 -2.01 -31.55
C ASN A 117 -3.91 -3.44 -31.91
N ASP A 118 -4.01 -3.78 -33.21
CA ASP A 118 -3.54 -5.07 -33.71
C ASP A 118 -2.01 -5.12 -33.70
N VAL A 119 -1.45 -6.03 -32.89
CA VAL A 119 -0.01 -6.21 -32.73
C VAL A 119 0.73 -6.50 -34.04
N SER A 120 0.05 -7.11 -35.03
CA SER A 120 0.65 -7.39 -36.34
C SER A 120 1.01 -6.11 -37.14
N THR A 121 0.46 -4.97 -36.74
CA THR A 121 0.68 -3.67 -37.40
C THR A 121 1.85 -2.87 -36.84
N LEU A 122 2.48 -3.33 -35.75
CA LEU A 122 3.53 -2.59 -35.04
C LEU A 122 4.90 -2.61 -35.73
N GLY A 123 5.13 -3.53 -36.66
CA GLY A 123 6.42 -3.70 -37.34
C GLY A 123 7.50 -4.40 -36.49
N TYR A 124 7.12 -4.94 -35.32
CA TYR A 124 7.95 -5.76 -34.44
C TYR A 124 7.05 -6.69 -33.62
N ASP A 125 7.65 -7.71 -33.00
CA ASP A 125 6.95 -8.67 -32.16
C ASP A 125 7.07 -8.32 -30.67
N LEU A 126 6.00 -8.57 -29.92
CA LEU A 126 6.03 -8.57 -28.46
C LEU A 126 6.24 -10.01 -27.95
N THR A 127 6.94 -10.13 -26.82
CA THR A 127 7.12 -11.41 -26.13
C THR A 127 6.52 -11.33 -24.73
N PHE A 128 6.06 -12.47 -24.23
CA PHE A 128 5.70 -12.65 -22.83
C PHE A 128 6.75 -13.55 -22.20
N SER A 129 7.53 -13.01 -21.27
CA SER A 129 8.51 -13.80 -20.53
C SER A 129 7.84 -14.56 -19.40
N THR A 130 8.12 -15.87 -19.29
CA THR A 130 7.67 -16.69 -18.16
C THR A 130 8.51 -16.45 -16.90
N GLU A 131 9.67 -15.81 -17.04
CA GLU A 131 10.59 -15.47 -15.97
C GLU A 131 10.95 -13.99 -16.05
N VAL A 132 11.00 -13.31 -14.90
CA VAL A 132 11.53 -11.95 -14.80
C VAL A 132 12.67 -12.00 -13.79
N ASN A 133 13.85 -11.51 -14.17
CA ASN A 133 14.94 -11.34 -13.21
C ASN A 133 14.55 -10.18 -12.29
N GLU A 134 14.31 -10.48 -11.01
CA GLU A 134 14.11 -9.50 -9.93
C GLU A 134 15.42 -8.91 -9.44
#